data_AF-A0A1M3CYL6-F1
#
_entry.id   AF-A0A1M3CYL6-F1
#
_cell.length_a   1.000
_cell.length_b   1.000
_cell.length_c   1.000
_cell.angle_alpha   90.00
_cell.angle_beta   90.00
_cell.angle_gamma   90.00
#
_symmetry.space_group_name_H-M   'P 1'
#
loop_
_entity.id
_entity.type
_entity.pdbx_description
1 polymer ?
#
loop_
_entity_poly.entity_id
_entity_poly.type
_entity_poly.pdbx_seq_one_letter_code
_entity_poly.pdbx_strand_id
1 'polypeptide(L)'
;MITTKIQVQQHLAEYIIGKYGARMNNPVTLPDNIDLYHVLWDLMSKRPESHPIDNGNVELVLPDRREGKNPRIYNYISARGARLIQFKIATMLWTELHEELDHNKHRLGVEFIDTIHIFCNKYNITGISEDAMLKNYYRWRNITRRRNKEKRAYCRQN
;
A
#
# COMPACT_ATOMS: atom_id res chain seq x y z
N MET A 1 -6.23 -17.28 15.15
CA MET A 1 -5.97 -16.10 14.30
C MET A 1 -6.97 -15.03 14.67
N ILE A 2 -6.51 -13.82 15.06
CA ILE A 2 -7.39 -12.68 15.31
C ILE A 2 -7.25 -11.71 14.15
N THR A 3 -8.38 -11.21 13.65
CA THR A 3 -8.42 -10.27 12.52
C THR A 3 -9.11 -8.98 12.91
N THR A 4 -8.88 -7.93 12.13
CA THR A 4 -9.64 -6.67 12.18
C THR A 4 -9.95 -6.24 10.75
N LYS A 5 -11.05 -5.49 10.58
CA LYS A 5 -11.44 -4.94 9.27
C LYS A 5 -11.17 -3.44 9.23
N ILE A 6 -10.62 -2.97 8.13
CA ILE A 6 -10.42 -1.54 7.87
C ILE A 6 -11.00 -1.17 6.52
N GLN A 7 -11.54 0.04 6.42
CA GLN A 7 -11.99 0.61 5.17
C GLN A 7 -10.87 1.41 4.52
N VAL A 8 -10.54 1.06 3.27
CA VAL A 8 -9.58 1.78 2.42
C VAL A 8 -10.14 2.03 1.02
N GLN A 9 -9.44 2.82 0.21
CA GLN A 9 -9.77 2.97 -1.21
C GLN A 9 -9.72 1.63 -1.94
N GLN A 10 -10.65 1.42 -2.87
CA GLN A 10 -10.89 0.13 -3.52
C GLN A 10 -9.64 -0.48 -4.18
N HIS A 11 -8.93 0.28 -5.01
CA HIS A 11 -7.70 -0.21 -5.67
C HIS A 11 -6.58 -0.56 -4.68
N LEU A 12 -6.55 0.04 -3.49
CA LEU A 12 -5.59 -0.30 -2.44
C LEU A 12 -5.97 -1.58 -1.71
N ALA A 13 -7.27 -1.83 -1.52
CA ALA A 13 -7.78 -3.10 -1.02
C ALA A 13 -7.43 -4.24 -1.98
N GLU A 14 -7.71 -4.04 -3.27
CA GLU A 14 -7.39 -5.01 -4.32
C GLU A 14 -5.89 -5.31 -4.37
N TYR A 15 -5.05 -4.27 -4.35
CA TYR A 15 -3.59 -4.45 -4.32
C TYR A 15 -3.12 -5.26 -3.12
N ILE A 16 -3.52 -4.91 -1.89
CA ILE A 16 -3.01 -5.60 -0.69
C ILE A 16 -3.54 -7.03 -0.59
N ILE A 17 -4.79 -7.27 -1.02
CA ILE A 17 -5.39 -8.61 -1.09
C ILE A 17 -4.72 -9.43 -2.19
N GLY A 18 -4.49 -8.87 -3.38
CA GLY A 18 -3.81 -9.56 -4.46
C GLY A 18 -2.35 -9.90 -4.12
N LYS A 19 -1.69 -9.06 -3.31
CA LYS A 19 -0.28 -9.24 -2.95
C LYS A 19 -0.03 -10.20 -1.78
N TYR A 20 -0.88 -10.17 -0.75
CA TYR A 20 -0.67 -10.94 0.48
C TYR A 20 -1.87 -11.80 0.91
N GLY A 21 -2.97 -11.77 0.15
CA GLY A 21 -4.08 -12.70 0.34
C GLY A 21 -3.73 -14.06 -0.22
N ALA A 22 -3.73 -15.09 0.63
CA ALA A 22 -3.38 -16.46 0.21
C ALA A 22 -4.31 -17.03 -0.88
N ARG A 23 -5.58 -16.60 -0.90
CA ARG A 23 -6.65 -16.87 -1.90
C ARG A 23 -7.68 -15.74 -1.84
N MET A 24 -8.46 -15.51 -2.91
CA MET A 24 -9.59 -14.55 -2.88
C MET A 24 -10.46 -14.80 -1.63
N ASN A 25 -10.76 -13.73 -0.89
CA ASN A 25 -11.50 -13.71 0.40
C ASN A 25 -10.77 -14.19 1.67
N ASN A 26 -9.50 -14.57 1.62
CA ASN A 26 -8.76 -14.85 2.86
C ASN A 26 -8.28 -13.55 3.53
N PRO A 27 -8.27 -13.48 4.88
CA PRO A 27 -7.63 -12.41 5.60
C PRO A 27 -6.18 -12.21 5.16
N VAL A 28 -5.80 -10.95 4.97
CA VAL A 28 -4.47 -10.55 4.54
C VAL A 28 -3.49 -10.79 5.68
N THR A 29 -2.51 -11.67 5.44
CA THR A 29 -1.45 -11.95 6.41
C THR A 29 -0.20 -11.22 5.98
N LEU A 30 0.18 -10.19 6.73
CA LEU A 30 1.39 -9.43 6.44
C LEU A 30 2.62 -10.19 6.93
N PRO A 31 3.65 -10.38 6.09
CA PRO A 31 4.94 -10.89 6.53
C PRO A 31 5.56 -10.03 7.63
N ASP A 32 6.30 -10.63 8.55
CA ASP A 32 6.96 -9.91 9.65
C ASP A 32 8.18 -9.08 9.22
N ASN A 33 8.67 -9.30 8.00
CA ASN A 33 9.82 -8.60 7.42
C ASN A 33 9.45 -7.29 6.68
N ILE A 34 8.17 -6.89 6.65
CA ILE A 34 7.74 -5.64 6.00
C ILE A 34 7.33 -4.57 7.02
N ASP A 35 7.63 -3.30 6.72
CA ASP A 35 7.29 -2.15 7.57
C ASP A 35 5.80 -2.11 7.96
N LEU A 36 4.91 -2.47 7.02
CA LEU A 36 3.47 -2.44 7.25
C LEU A 36 3.02 -3.35 8.40
N TYR A 37 3.69 -4.49 8.62
CA TYR A 37 3.43 -5.38 9.76
C TYR A 37 3.73 -4.68 11.09
N HIS A 38 4.86 -3.95 11.16
CA HIS A 38 5.23 -3.22 12.36
C HIS A 38 4.30 -2.03 12.62
N VAL A 39 3.95 -1.27 11.57
CA VAL A 39 2.97 -0.18 11.65
C VAL A 39 1.62 -0.70 12.15
N LEU A 40 1.15 -1.84 11.64
CA LEU A 40 -0.11 -2.44 12.12
C LEU A 40 -0.03 -2.78 13.61
N TRP A 41 1.07 -3.40 14.05
CA TRP A 41 1.27 -3.72 15.47
C TRP A 41 1.33 -2.46 16.35
N ASP A 42 1.99 -1.39 15.90
CA ASP A 42 2.06 -0.12 16.64
C ASP A 42 0.68 0.54 16.77
N LEU A 43 -0.19 0.38 15.78
CA LEU A 43 -1.54 0.95 15.76
C LEU A 43 -2.58 0.12 16.52
N MET A 44 -2.29 -1.15 16.84
CA MET A 44 -3.16 -1.99 17.65
C MET A 44 -3.42 -1.35 19.01
N SER A 45 -4.70 -1.26 19.39
CA SER A 45 -5.18 -0.65 20.62
C SER A 45 -6.32 -1.47 21.23
N LYS A 46 -6.63 -1.24 22.50
CA LYS A 46 -7.81 -1.83 23.13
C LYS A 46 -9.06 -1.19 22.55
N ARG A 47 -10.07 -2.01 22.28
CA ARG A 47 -11.35 -1.51 21.78
C ARG A 47 -12.07 -0.71 22.87
N PRO A 48 -12.51 0.53 22.59
CA PRO A 48 -13.41 1.25 23.49
C PRO A 48 -14.78 0.55 23.54
N GLU A 49 -15.39 0.46 24.72
CA GLU A 49 -16.70 -0.22 24.90
C GLU A 49 -17.82 0.36 24.03
N SER A 50 -17.73 1.66 23.70
CA SER A 50 -18.70 2.39 22.89
C SER A 50 -18.62 2.10 21.39
N HIS A 51 -17.59 1.39 20.91
CA HIS A 51 -17.36 1.22 19.48
C HIS A 51 -17.87 -0.13 18.96
N PRO A 52 -18.56 -0.15 17.79
CA PRO A 52 -19.10 -1.37 17.20
C PRO A 52 -18.01 -2.31 16.68
N ILE A 53 -18.44 -3.44 16.11
CA ILE A 53 -17.55 -4.35 15.36
C ILE A 53 -16.97 -3.62 14.13
N ASP A 54 -15.66 -3.77 13.95
CA ASP A 54 -14.92 -3.16 12.84
C ASP A 54 -15.52 -3.63 11.49
N ASN A 55 -15.66 -2.69 10.55
CA ASN A 55 -16.16 -2.95 9.20
C ASN A 55 -15.16 -2.39 8.18
N GLY A 56 -15.14 -2.97 6.99
CA GLY A 56 -14.29 -2.51 5.90
C GLY A 56 -14.09 -3.55 4.79
N ASN A 57 -13.48 -3.09 3.70
CA ASN A 57 -13.15 -3.88 2.52
C ASN A 57 -11.82 -4.63 2.60
N VAL A 58 -11.05 -4.47 3.69
CA VAL A 58 -9.82 -5.24 3.94
C VAL A 58 -9.88 -5.87 5.33
N GLU A 59 -9.74 -7.18 5.38
CA GLU A 59 -9.56 -7.93 6.63
C GLU A 59 -8.09 -8.26 6.83
N LEU A 60 -7.48 -7.72 7.89
CA LEU A 60 -6.06 -7.90 8.23
C LEU A 60 -5.93 -8.89 9.38
N VAL A 61 -5.00 -9.84 9.25
CA VAL A 61 -4.54 -10.65 10.39
C VAL A 61 -3.67 -9.79 11.29
N LEU A 62 -4.03 -9.72 12.57
CA LEU A 62 -3.29 -8.94 13.53
C LEU A 62 -1.95 -9.62 13.90
N PRO A 63 -0.85 -8.85 13.92
CA PRO A 63 0.45 -9.30 14.38
C PRO A 63 0.40 -9.92 15.78
N ASP A 64 0.79 -11.19 15.90
CA ASP A 64 0.94 -11.89 17.18
C ASP A 64 2.43 -12.08 17.48
N ARG A 65 2.98 -11.26 18.37
CA ARG A 65 4.39 -11.31 18.78
C ARG A 65 4.52 -12.04 20.12
N ARG A 66 5.68 -12.64 20.38
CA ARG A 66 5.96 -13.35 21.64
C ARG A 66 5.73 -12.47 22.88
N GLU A 67 6.03 -11.19 22.77
CA GLU A 67 5.89 -10.21 23.85
C GLU A 67 5.18 -8.94 23.36
N GLY A 68 4.47 -8.28 24.28
CA GLY A 68 3.78 -7.00 24.04
C GLY A 68 2.27 -7.13 23.86
N LYS A 69 1.74 -6.59 22.76
CA LYS A 69 0.29 -6.47 22.52
C LYS A 69 -0.32 -7.81 22.10
N ASN A 70 -1.08 -8.45 23.01
CA ASN A 70 -1.86 -9.65 22.68
C ASN A 70 -3.04 -9.28 21.75
N PRO A 71 -3.16 -9.88 20.55
CA PRO A 71 -4.25 -9.58 19.62
C PRO A 71 -5.65 -9.84 20.17
N ARG A 72 -5.82 -10.72 21.16
CA ARG A 72 -7.14 -10.94 21.80
C ARG A 72 -7.65 -9.72 22.58
N ILE A 73 -6.73 -8.86 23.01
CA ILE A 73 -7.02 -7.67 23.82
C ILE A 73 -6.86 -6.39 22.97
N TYR A 74 -5.82 -6.33 22.13
CA TYR A 74 -5.48 -5.17 21.31
C TYR A 74 -5.94 -5.38 19.86
N ASN A 75 -7.24 -5.57 19.65
CA ASN A 75 -7.84 -5.89 18.35
C ASN A 75 -8.49 -4.72 17.62
N TYR A 76 -8.28 -3.49 18.07
CA TYR A 76 -8.90 -2.31 17.49
C TYR A 76 -7.88 -1.39 16.81
N ILE A 77 -8.23 -0.94 15.61
CA ILE A 77 -7.51 0.08 14.85
C ILE A 77 -8.40 1.31 14.74
N SER A 78 -7.94 2.44 15.27
CA SER A 78 -8.68 3.70 15.17
C SER A 78 -8.82 4.17 13.72
N ALA A 79 -9.81 5.03 13.44
CA ALA A 79 -9.98 5.66 12.14
C ALA A 79 -8.71 6.39 11.66
N ARG A 80 -7.94 7.00 12.57
CA ARG A 80 -6.64 7.61 12.25
C ARG A 80 -5.61 6.55 11.86
N GLY A 81 -5.55 5.43 12.60
CA GLY A 81 -4.69 4.30 12.28
C GLY A 81 -5.01 3.70 10.91
N ALA A 82 -6.29 3.50 10.60
CA ALA A 82 -6.73 3.02 9.29
C ALA A 82 -6.28 3.94 8.14
N ARG A 83 -6.36 5.27 8.32
CA ARG A 83 -5.84 6.24 7.34
C ARG A 83 -4.32 6.14 7.16
N LEU A 84 -3.57 5.90 8.23
CA LEU A 84 -2.12 5.71 8.16
C LEU A 84 -1.76 4.41 7.43
N ILE A 85 -2.48 3.32 7.72
CA ILE A 85 -2.33 2.04 7.01
C ILE A 85 -2.63 2.23 5.52
N GLN A 86 -3.72 2.91 5.17
CA GLN A 86 -4.05 3.23 3.77
C GLN A 86 -2.90 3.99 3.08
N PHE A 87 -2.34 5.01 3.74
CA PHE A 87 -1.23 5.78 3.21
C PHE A 87 0.01 4.91 2.95
N LYS A 88 0.32 3.98 3.86
CA LYS A 88 1.44 3.04 3.69
C LYS A 88 1.18 2.06 2.54
N ILE A 89 -0.03 1.51 2.42
CA ILE A 89 -0.43 0.64 1.30
C ILE A 89 -0.31 1.39 -0.03
N ALA A 90 -0.79 2.64 -0.10
CA ALA A 90 -0.66 3.47 -1.30
C ALA A 90 0.82 3.70 -1.66
N THR A 91 1.67 3.97 -0.67
CA THR A 91 3.11 4.11 -0.89
C THR A 91 3.70 2.84 -1.49
N MET A 92 3.38 1.67 -0.94
CA MET A 92 3.84 0.38 -1.47
C MET A 92 3.40 0.14 -2.91
N LEU A 93 2.13 0.38 -3.23
CA LEU A 93 1.59 0.23 -4.58
C LEU A 93 2.33 1.12 -5.57
N TRP A 94 2.43 2.41 -5.27
CA TRP A 94 3.03 3.37 -6.21
C TRP A 94 4.53 3.14 -6.39
N THR A 95 5.26 2.82 -5.32
CA THR A 95 6.68 2.49 -5.42
C THR A 95 6.90 1.28 -6.33
N GLU A 96 6.17 0.19 -6.10
CA GLU A 96 6.31 -1.01 -6.91
C GLU A 96 5.95 -0.75 -8.38
N LEU A 97 4.83 -0.07 -8.64
CA LEU A 97 4.42 0.26 -10.01
C LEU A 97 5.45 1.15 -10.71
N HIS A 98 5.98 2.17 -10.04
CA HIS A 98 6.97 3.07 -10.64
C HIS A 98 8.28 2.34 -10.98
N GLU A 99 8.73 1.45 -10.09
CA GLU A 99 9.91 0.60 -10.33
C GLU A 99 9.70 -0.33 -11.52
N GLU A 100 8.53 -0.99 -11.61
CA GLU A 100 8.20 -1.90 -12.71
C GLU A 100 8.07 -1.15 -14.05
N LEU A 101 7.47 0.04 -14.05
CA LEU A 101 7.37 0.90 -15.23
C LEU A 101 8.75 1.35 -15.75
N ASP A 102 9.61 1.82 -14.86
CA ASP A 102 10.96 2.25 -15.24
C ASP A 102 11.80 1.06 -15.74
N HIS A 103 11.72 -0.09 -15.06
CA HIS A 103 12.42 -1.31 -15.48
C HIS A 103 11.96 -1.77 -16.86
N ASN A 104 10.66 -1.98 -17.05
CA ASN A 104 10.11 -2.51 -18.29
C ASN A 104 10.35 -1.55 -19.47
N LYS A 105 10.18 -0.24 -19.27
CA LYS A 105 10.41 0.71 -20.35
C LYS A 105 11.88 0.84 -20.72
N HIS A 106 12.79 0.92 -19.73
CA HIS A 106 14.19 1.25 -19.98
C HIS A 106 15.09 0.04 -20.20
N ARG A 107 14.69 -1.15 -19.73
CA ARG A 107 15.45 -2.40 -19.93
C ARG A 107 14.85 -3.29 -21.00
N LEU A 108 13.53 -3.36 -21.09
CA LEU A 108 12.82 -4.30 -21.96
C LEU A 108 12.14 -3.63 -23.17
N GLY A 109 12.03 -2.30 -23.17
CA GLY A 109 11.39 -1.54 -24.24
C GLY A 109 9.86 -1.62 -24.27
N VAL A 110 9.23 -2.18 -23.24
CA VAL A 110 7.77 -2.36 -23.15
C VAL A 110 7.08 -1.01 -22.93
N GLU A 111 5.91 -0.80 -23.52
CA GLU A 111 5.16 0.43 -23.31
C GLU A 111 4.60 0.53 -21.89
N PHE A 112 4.47 1.77 -21.39
CA PHE A 112 4.00 2.01 -20.02
C PHE A 112 2.59 1.47 -19.79
N ILE A 113 1.71 1.60 -20.79
CA ILE A 113 0.32 1.15 -20.66
C ILE A 113 0.24 -0.38 -20.55
N ASP A 114 1.05 -1.11 -21.31
CA ASP A 114 1.11 -2.59 -21.23
C ASP A 114 1.61 -3.06 -19.86
N THR A 115 2.62 -2.37 -19.31
CA THR A 115 3.11 -2.66 -17.96
C THR A 115 2.03 -2.39 -16.90
N ILE A 116 1.28 -1.29 -17.01
CA ILE A 116 0.16 -1.00 -16.11
C ILE A 116 -0.92 -2.08 -16.23
N HIS A 117 -1.27 -2.50 -17.45
CA HIS A 117 -2.25 -3.55 -17.68
C HIS A 117 -1.84 -4.87 -17.02
N ILE A 118 -0.57 -5.29 -17.21
CA ILE A 118 -0.01 -6.48 -16.57
C ILE A 118 -0.04 -6.34 -15.03
N PHE A 119 0.33 -5.18 -14.49
CA PHE A 119 0.31 -4.90 -13.06
C PHE A 119 -1.11 -4.99 -12.47
N CYS A 120 -2.10 -4.41 -13.15
CA CYS A 120 -3.50 -4.50 -12.74
C CYS A 120 -3.98 -5.96 -12.73
N ASN A 121 -3.66 -6.74 -13.77
CA ASN A 121 -4.01 -8.15 -13.84
C ASN A 121 -3.33 -8.99 -12.75
N LYS A 122 -2.04 -8.72 -12.47
CA LYS A 122 -1.26 -9.38 -11.42
C LYS A 122 -1.91 -9.30 -10.04
N TYR A 123 -2.52 -8.15 -9.73
CA TYR A 123 -3.15 -7.89 -8.42
C TYR A 123 -4.67 -7.78 -8.47
N ASN A 124 -5.30 -8.09 -9.62
CA ASN A 124 -6.72 -7.95 -9.86
C ASN A 124 -7.29 -6.55 -9.47
N ILE A 125 -6.59 -5.49 -9.91
CA ILE A 125 -6.96 -4.11 -9.63
C ILE A 125 -7.98 -3.64 -10.66
N THR A 126 -9.15 -3.19 -10.18
CA THR A 126 -10.26 -2.64 -10.97
C THR A 126 -10.76 -1.30 -10.45
N GLY A 127 -10.41 -0.93 -9.21
CA GLY A 127 -10.86 0.29 -8.53
C GLY A 127 -10.16 1.58 -8.96
N ILE A 128 -9.33 1.54 -10.02
CA ILE A 128 -8.68 2.70 -10.64
C ILE A 128 -8.42 2.41 -12.13
N SER A 129 -8.58 3.41 -13.00
CA SER A 129 -8.29 3.22 -14.42
C SER A 129 -6.79 3.22 -14.71
N GLU A 130 -6.38 2.47 -15.73
CA GLU A 130 -4.98 2.41 -16.18
C GLU A 130 -4.45 3.79 -16.60
N ASP A 131 -5.28 4.61 -17.27
CA ASP A 131 -4.95 6.00 -17.60
C ASP A 131 -4.70 6.86 -16.35
N ALA A 132 -5.44 6.66 -15.26
CA ALA A 132 -5.21 7.38 -14.02
C ALA A 132 -3.88 6.97 -13.37
N MET A 133 -3.51 5.69 -13.42
CA MET A 133 -2.20 5.20 -12.97
C MET A 133 -1.06 5.77 -13.83
N LEU A 134 -1.25 5.82 -15.16
CA LEU A 134 -0.28 6.40 -16.08
C LEU A 134 -0.07 7.90 -15.83
N LYS A 135 -1.16 8.65 -15.61
CA LYS A 135 -1.12 10.06 -15.21
C LYS A 135 -0.42 10.26 -13.86
N ASN A 136 -0.65 9.37 -12.89
CA ASN A 136 0.06 9.40 -11.61
C ASN A 136 1.58 9.27 -11.82
N TYR A 137 2.01 8.28 -12.61
CA TYR A 137 3.41 8.07 -12.94
C TYR A 137 4.03 9.31 -13.62
N TYR A 138 3.37 9.90 -14.61
CA TYR A 138 3.90 11.11 -15.26
C TYR A 138 4.00 12.31 -14.32
N ARG A 139 3.03 12.50 -13.41
CA ARG A 139 3.09 13.55 -12.38
C ARG A 139 4.30 13.34 -11.46
N TRP A 140 4.49 12.13 -10.96
CA TRP A 140 5.64 11.77 -10.12
C TRP A 140 6.96 11.99 -10.86
N ARG A 141 7.08 11.47 -12.09
CA ARG A 141 8.30 11.59 -12.92
C ARG A 141 8.67 13.04 -13.18
N ASN A 142 7.69 13.91 -13.46
CA ASN A 142 7.92 15.34 -13.66
C ASN A 142 8.45 16.03 -12.39
N ILE A 143 7.88 15.72 -11.23
CA ILE A 143 8.34 16.25 -9.94
C ILE A 143 9.77 15.76 -9.64
N THR A 144 10.03 14.47 -9.80
CA THR A 144 11.34 13.86 -9.54
C THR A 144 12.42 14.43 -10.47
N ARG A 145 12.12 14.60 -11.76
CA ARG A 145 13.03 15.19 -12.73
C ARG A 145 13.29 16.69 -12.49
N ARG A 146 12.26 17.46 -12.15
CA ARG A 146 12.42 18.89 -11.80
C ARG A 146 13.32 19.06 -10.58
N ARG A 147 13.05 18.32 -9.50
CA ARG A 147 13.91 18.30 -8.30
C ARG A 147 15.35 17.91 -8.63
N ASN A 148 15.55 16.91 -9.50
CA ASN A 148 16.90 16.51 -9.91
C ASN A 148 17.60 17.55 -10.79
N LYS A 149 16.86 18.31 -11.61
CA LYS A 149 17.40 19.42 -12.41
C LYS A 149 17.81 20.60 -11.53
N GLU A 150 16.97 20.97 -10.56
CA GLU A 150 17.27 22.02 -9.57
C GLU A 150 18.52 21.69 -8.75
N LYS A 151 18.67 20.43 -8.30
CA LYS A 151 19.87 19.96 -7.60
C LYS A 151 21.15 20.02 -8.44
N ARG A 152 21.04 19.94 -9.77
CA ARG A 152 22.18 19.94 -10.71
C ARG A 152 22.48 21.33 -11.27
N ALA A 153 21.72 22.37 -10.88
CA ALA A 153 22.04 23.73 -11.27
C ALA A 153 23.35 24.13 -10.60
N TYR A 154 24.44 24.17 -11.37
CA TYR A 154 25.73 24.66 -10.90
C TYR A 154 25.59 26.12 -10.48
N CYS A 155 25.95 26.46 -9.23
CA CYS A 155 26.26 27.83 -8.86
C CYS A 155 27.47 28.26 -9.70
N ARG A 156 27.26 29.11 -10.71
CA ARG A 156 28.38 29.89 -11.26
C ARG A 156 28.83 30.80 -10.13
N GLN A 157 29.95 30.47 -9.50
CA GLN A 157 30.66 31.40 -8.62
C GLN A 157 31.16 32.53 -9.53
N ASN A 158 30.59 33.72 -9.34
CA ASN A 158 31.11 34.98 -9.87
C ASN A 158 32.22 35.49 -8.96
#